data_AF-A0A3F3PUV1-F1
#
_entry.id   AF-A0A3F3PUV1-F1
#
_cell.length_a   1.000
_cell.length_b   1.000
_cell.length_c   1.000
_cell.angle_alpha   90.00
_cell.angle_beta   90.00
_cell.angle_gamma   90.00
#
_symmetry.space_group_name_H-M   'P 1'
#
loop_
_entity.id
_entity.type
_entity.pdbx_description
1 polymer ?
#
loop_
_entity_poly.entity_id
_entity_poly.type
_entity_poly.pdbx_seq_one_letter_code
_entity_poly.pdbx_strand_id
1 'polypeptide(L)'
;MSLTNIDTTNPATPPTDSNATTTNLTLPTDDLTSPPTIPYTPPTIYTRPLAILGAGNLGRRIACIFSAAGHTVHLHDPNQGALQSAQHYITSNLAHYTTFPLISRPVGQIHPFSSADITPAVRDAWLVIECVPEHLPLKIDIMGELDAKTPRDCILVSNSAAFRTSFMVEKVCWERRRLMCNMCFGASPWIRAVELGVNEGVTEGEVVRVLTWVLDDCGMMPVRTSRVGGGGGGGGSGGREGEGGLVRSQCLNTVN
;
A
#
# COMPACT_ATOMS: atom_id res chain seq x y z
N MET A 1 -32.38 7.86 -72.70
CA MET A 1 -31.21 7.22 -73.31
C MET A 1 -30.43 8.28 -74.07
N SER A 2 -29.15 8.38 -73.72
CA SER A 2 -28.03 9.08 -74.36
C SER A 2 -28.07 10.58 -74.64
N LEU A 3 -27.04 11.24 -74.11
CA LEU A 3 -26.74 12.67 -74.06
C LEU A 3 -25.95 13.16 -75.28
N THR A 4 -26.04 14.48 -75.43
CA THR A 4 -25.46 15.42 -76.38
C THR A 4 -23.95 15.68 -76.22
N ASN A 5 -23.24 15.71 -77.34
CA ASN A 5 -22.44 16.82 -77.89
C ASN A 5 -21.62 17.81 -77.00
N ILE A 6 -20.36 17.99 -77.47
CA ILE A 6 -19.54 19.22 -77.61
C ILE A 6 -18.26 19.36 -76.74
N ASP A 7 -17.16 19.27 -77.51
CA ASP A 7 -15.84 19.95 -77.51
C ASP A 7 -15.63 21.20 -76.62
N THR A 8 -14.43 21.34 -76.02
CA THR A 8 -13.55 22.53 -76.12
C THR A 8 -12.31 22.46 -75.20
N THR A 9 -11.14 22.54 -75.83
CA THR A 9 -9.93 23.33 -75.47
C THR A 9 -9.31 23.34 -74.05
N ASN A 10 -7.99 23.09 -74.07
CA ASN A 10 -6.89 23.66 -73.27
C ASN A 10 -6.38 22.85 -72.04
N PRO A 11 -5.07 22.49 -71.97
CA PRO A 11 -4.51 21.85 -70.78
C PRO A 11 -4.28 22.89 -69.67
N ALA A 12 -5.04 22.76 -68.59
CA ALA A 12 -4.81 23.50 -67.36
C ALA A 12 -3.54 23.00 -66.66
N THR A 13 -2.69 23.94 -66.26
CA THR A 13 -1.60 23.80 -65.28
C THR A 13 -2.02 22.99 -64.04
N PRO A 14 -1.15 22.15 -63.47
CA PRO A 14 -1.48 21.38 -62.29
C PRO A 14 -1.70 22.31 -61.07
N PRO A 15 -2.68 22.01 -60.20
CA PRO A 15 -2.87 22.76 -58.96
C PRO A 15 -1.72 22.46 -58.00
N THR A 16 -1.13 23.51 -57.44
CA THR A 16 -0.28 23.44 -56.25
C THR A 16 -1.17 23.19 -55.03
N ASP A 17 -1.35 21.92 -54.67
CA ASP A 17 -1.95 21.56 -53.39
C ASP A 17 -0.92 21.69 -52.27
N SER A 18 -0.88 22.90 -51.71
CA SER A 18 -0.46 23.16 -50.35
C SER A 18 -1.45 22.49 -49.38
N ASN A 19 -1.09 21.33 -48.83
CA ASN A 19 -1.44 20.85 -47.49
C ASN A 19 -0.99 19.40 -47.31
N ALA A 20 0.32 19.18 -47.22
CA ALA A 20 0.84 18.01 -46.54
C ALA A 20 0.91 18.36 -45.05
N THR A 21 -0.08 17.91 -44.29
CA THR A 21 -0.06 17.95 -42.82
C THR A 21 1.06 17.03 -42.35
N THR A 22 2.26 17.58 -42.23
CA THR A 22 3.38 16.94 -41.53
C THR A 22 2.96 16.83 -40.08
N THR A 23 2.52 15.65 -39.64
CA THR A 23 2.33 15.35 -38.22
C THR A 23 3.70 15.39 -37.56
N ASN A 24 4.07 16.57 -37.06
CA ASN A 24 5.22 16.77 -36.20
C ASN A 24 5.09 15.80 -35.03
N LEU A 25 5.99 14.81 -35.01
CA LEU A 25 6.17 13.92 -33.88
C LEU A 25 6.80 14.76 -32.76
N THR A 26 5.98 15.47 -32.00
CA THR A 26 6.45 16.20 -30.83
C THR A 26 6.82 15.16 -29.77
N LEU A 27 8.12 14.93 -29.59
CA LEU A 27 8.64 14.22 -28.42
C LEU A 27 8.10 14.91 -27.16
N PRO A 28 7.69 14.16 -26.11
CA PRO A 28 7.22 14.76 -24.87
C PRO A 28 8.30 15.72 -24.34
N THR A 29 7.95 16.99 -24.22
CA THR A 29 8.78 17.96 -23.52
C THR A 29 8.61 17.70 -22.04
N ASP A 30 9.55 16.96 -21.45
CA ASP A 30 9.65 16.84 -20.00
C ASP A 30 9.70 18.25 -19.40
N ASP A 31 8.71 18.55 -18.56
CA ASP A 31 8.60 19.82 -17.85
C ASP A 31 9.70 19.91 -16.78
N LEU A 32 10.82 20.52 -17.16
CA LEU A 32 11.99 20.78 -16.29
C LEU A 32 11.74 21.84 -15.21
N THR A 33 10.51 22.37 -15.06
CA THR A 33 10.19 23.40 -14.05
C THR A 33 9.85 22.84 -12.67
N SER A 34 9.67 21.51 -12.56
CA SER A 34 9.53 20.81 -11.29
C SER A 34 10.86 20.18 -10.88
N PRO A 35 11.31 20.30 -9.61
CA PRO A 35 12.46 19.54 -9.16
C PRO A 35 12.15 18.05 -9.37
N PRO A 36 13.10 17.23 -9.86
CA PRO A 36 12.89 15.80 -9.93
C PRO A 36 12.42 15.33 -8.57
N THR A 37 11.28 14.64 -8.52
CA THR A 37 10.82 14.05 -7.26
C THR A 37 11.90 13.09 -6.84
N ILE A 38 12.70 13.48 -5.84
CA ILE A 38 13.84 12.69 -5.38
C ILE A 38 13.31 11.28 -5.12
N PRO A 39 13.91 10.21 -5.71
CA PRO A 39 13.45 8.87 -5.46
C PRO A 39 13.48 8.62 -3.96
N TYR A 40 12.41 8.00 -3.45
CA TYR A 40 12.32 7.64 -2.04
C TYR A 40 13.58 6.85 -1.64
N THR A 41 14.29 7.34 -0.61
CA THR A 41 15.41 6.61 -0.02
C THR A 41 14.85 5.73 1.10
N PRO A 42 15.10 4.41 1.08
CA PRO A 42 14.68 3.53 2.15
C PRO A 42 15.14 4.01 3.53
N PRO A 43 14.30 3.93 4.56
CA PRO A 43 14.66 4.32 5.91
C PRO A 43 15.68 3.36 6.49
N THR A 44 16.38 3.81 7.53
CA THR A 44 17.24 2.93 8.33
C THR A 44 16.39 2.00 9.18
N ILE A 45 16.30 0.72 8.79
CA ILE A 45 15.37 -0.26 9.37
C ILE A 45 15.77 -0.69 10.79
N TYR A 46 17.03 -1.09 11.00
CA TYR A 46 17.44 -1.73 12.27
C TYR A 46 17.77 -0.74 13.39
N THR A 47 17.95 0.55 13.09
CA THR A 47 18.24 1.59 14.09
C THR A 47 16.99 2.35 14.54
N ARG A 48 15.84 2.09 13.91
CA ARG A 48 14.55 2.72 14.22
C ARG A 48 13.51 1.65 14.57
N PRO A 49 12.52 1.98 15.39
CA PRO A 49 11.45 1.04 15.70
C PRO A 49 10.48 0.86 14.53
N LEU A 50 9.81 -0.28 14.52
CA LEU A 50 8.55 -0.50 13.82
C LEU A 50 7.41 -0.22 14.80
N ALA A 51 6.40 0.55 14.41
CA ALA A 51 5.20 0.76 15.23
C ALA A 51 4.03 -0.09 14.73
N ILE A 52 3.23 -0.60 15.66
CA ILE A 52 1.97 -1.29 15.40
C ILE A 52 0.87 -0.57 16.19
N LEU A 53 -0.14 -0.07 15.48
CA LEU A 53 -1.30 0.58 16.09
C LEU A 53 -2.45 -0.41 16.26
N GLY A 54 -2.73 -0.79 17.49
CA GLY A 54 -3.71 -1.82 17.87
C GLY A 54 -3.01 -3.08 18.36
N ALA A 55 -3.26 -3.46 19.62
CA ALA A 55 -2.71 -4.63 20.30
C ALA A 55 -3.67 -5.83 20.34
N GLY A 56 -4.75 -5.78 19.54
CA GLY A 56 -5.70 -6.88 19.38
C GLY A 56 -5.12 -8.13 18.73
N ASN A 57 -6.00 -9.03 18.28
CA ASN A 57 -5.61 -10.37 17.79
C ASN A 57 -4.51 -10.37 16.74
N LEU A 58 -4.62 -9.53 15.71
CA LEU A 58 -3.61 -9.44 14.64
C LEU A 58 -2.39 -8.62 15.08
N GLY A 59 -2.60 -7.50 15.77
CA GLY A 59 -1.51 -6.65 16.24
C GLY A 59 -0.49 -7.37 17.12
N ARG A 60 -0.94 -8.14 18.12
CA ARG A 60 -0.03 -8.92 18.98
C ARG A 60 0.72 -10.02 18.23
N ARG A 61 0.09 -10.62 17.20
CA ARG A 61 0.71 -11.64 16.34
C ARG A 61 1.80 -11.01 15.49
N ILE A 62 1.50 -9.89 14.85
CA ILE A 62 2.45 -9.13 14.04
C ILE A 62 3.62 -8.64 14.91
N ALA A 63 3.35 -8.14 16.11
CA ALA A 63 4.37 -7.75 17.07
C ALA A 63 5.31 -8.92 17.43
N CYS A 64 4.75 -10.12 17.63
CA CYS A 64 5.52 -11.33 17.89
C CYS A 64 6.41 -11.72 16.69
N ILE A 65 5.89 -11.66 15.46
CA ILE A 65 6.65 -11.95 14.23
C ILE A 65 7.87 -11.03 14.11
N PHE A 66 7.67 -9.71 14.19
CA PHE A 66 8.75 -8.76 13.99
C PHE A 66 9.76 -8.75 15.14
N SER A 67 9.32 -8.87 16.39
CA SER A 67 10.24 -8.98 17.53
C SER A 67 11.06 -10.26 17.51
N ALA A 68 10.47 -11.40 17.09
CA ALA A 68 11.19 -12.65 16.90
C ALA A 68 12.29 -12.56 15.83
N ALA A 69 12.10 -11.71 14.81
CA ALA A 69 13.10 -11.42 13.78
C ALA A 69 14.15 -10.36 14.21
N GLY A 70 14.07 -9.86 15.44
CA GLY A 70 15.05 -8.92 16.01
C GLY A 70 14.71 -7.44 15.83
N HIS A 71 13.52 -7.10 15.34
CA HIS A 71 13.10 -5.70 15.23
C HIS A 71 12.62 -5.15 16.58
N THR A 72 13.03 -3.93 16.91
CA THR A 72 12.40 -3.17 17.99
C THR A 72 10.98 -2.79 17.60
N VAL A 73 10.00 -3.17 18.41
CA VAL A 73 8.58 -2.97 18.16
C VAL A 73 8.00 -1.99 19.18
N HIS A 74 7.39 -0.92 18.68
CA HIS A 74 6.48 -0.07 19.46
C HIS A 74 5.06 -0.59 19.28
N LEU A 75 4.45 -1.08 20.36
CA LEU A 75 3.08 -1.58 20.33
C LEU A 75 2.17 -0.58 21.04
N HIS A 76 1.29 0.06 20.27
CA HIS A 76 0.35 1.06 20.80
C HIS A 76 -1.06 0.48 20.85
N ASP A 77 -1.76 0.74 21.96
CA ASP A 77 -3.20 0.55 22.07
C ASP A 77 -3.73 1.42 23.22
N PRO A 78 -4.84 2.17 23.08
CA PRO A 78 -5.40 2.93 24.19
C PRO A 78 -5.90 2.04 25.34
N ASN A 79 -6.14 0.75 25.08
CA ASN A 79 -6.56 -0.22 26.09
C ASN A 79 -5.37 -0.96 26.70
N GLN A 80 -5.03 -0.63 27.94
CA GLN A 80 -3.97 -1.29 28.71
C GLN A 80 -4.14 -2.81 28.81
N GLY A 81 -5.38 -3.30 28.89
CA GLY A 81 -5.68 -4.74 28.93
C GLY A 81 -5.33 -5.45 27.62
N ALA A 82 -5.47 -4.77 26.47
CA ALA A 82 -5.05 -5.30 25.18
C ALA A 82 -3.52 -5.45 25.13
N LEU A 83 -2.78 -4.46 25.63
CA LEU A 83 -1.31 -4.52 25.72
C LEU A 83 -0.83 -5.66 26.64
N GLN A 84 -1.46 -5.85 27.79
CA GLN A 84 -1.15 -6.99 28.68
C GLN A 84 -1.42 -8.33 28.00
N SER A 85 -2.57 -8.45 27.31
CA SER A 85 -2.91 -9.65 26.54
C SER A 85 -1.90 -9.90 25.41
N ALA A 86 -1.42 -8.84 24.75
CA ALA A 86 -0.40 -8.94 23.73
C ALA A 86 0.93 -9.42 24.30
N GLN A 87 1.38 -8.87 25.44
CA GLN A 87 2.62 -9.29 26.10
C GLN A 87 2.59 -10.77 26.50
N HIS A 88 1.46 -11.25 27.02
CA HIS A 88 1.27 -12.67 27.33
C HIS A 88 1.32 -13.54 26.07
N TYR A 89 0.64 -13.11 25.00
CA TYR A 89 0.67 -13.82 23.72
C TYR A 89 2.09 -13.90 23.16
N ILE A 90 2.82 -12.80 23.15
CA ILE A 90 4.19 -12.74 22.63
C ILE A 90 5.08 -13.70 23.43
N THR A 91 5.10 -13.58 24.75
CA THR A 91 5.90 -14.45 25.63
C THR A 91 5.63 -15.94 25.36
N SER A 92 4.36 -16.30 25.19
CA SER A 92 3.94 -17.69 24.99
C SER A 92 4.27 -18.24 23.60
N ASN A 93 4.41 -17.39 22.58
CA ASN A 93 4.56 -17.82 21.18
C ASN A 93 5.94 -17.49 20.59
N LEU A 94 6.78 -16.74 21.31
CA LEU A 94 8.05 -16.24 20.82
C LEU A 94 8.96 -17.37 20.30
N ALA A 95 9.07 -18.47 21.05
CA ALA A 95 9.89 -19.62 20.67
C ALA A 95 9.48 -20.26 19.34
N HIS A 96 8.20 -20.17 18.97
CA HIS A 96 7.73 -20.64 17.67
C HIS A 96 8.17 -19.67 16.56
N TYR A 97 7.93 -18.37 16.74
CA TYR A 97 8.23 -17.37 15.74
C TYR A 97 9.74 -17.15 15.51
N THR A 98 10.59 -17.40 16.50
CA THR A 98 12.06 -17.33 16.33
C THR A 98 12.63 -18.42 15.42
N THR A 99 11.83 -19.42 15.03
CA THR A 99 12.23 -20.46 14.06
C THR A 99 12.08 -20.04 12.60
N PHE A 100 11.40 -18.92 12.32
CA PHE A 100 11.09 -18.48 10.97
C PHE A 100 12.13 -17.60 10.28
N PRO A 101 12.77 -16.62 10.96
CA PRO A 101 13.69 -15.70 10.31
C PRO A 101 14.83 -16.38 9.58
N LEU A 102 15.22 -15.85 8.42
CA LEU A 102 16.33 -16.38 7.62
C LEU A 102 17.68 -16.19 8.31
N ILE A 103 17.81 -15.10 9.05
CA ILE A 103 19.00 -14.76 9.84
C ILE A 103 18.60 -14.74 11.31
N SER A 104 19.25 -15.59 12.10
CA SER A 104 19.04 -15.61 13.54
C SER A 104 19.59 -14.34 14.19
N ARG A 105 18.77 -13.70 15.01
CA ARG A 105 19.11 -12.47 15.75
C ARG A 105 18.59 -12.56 17.18
N PRO A 106 19.18 -11.81 18.14
CA PRO A 106 18.55 -11.60 19.43
C PRO A 106 17.14 -11.04 19.26
N VAL A 107 16.22 -11.46 20.13
CA VAL A 107 14.84 -10.98 20.11
C VAL A 107 14.82 -9.46 20.31
N GLY A 108 14.06 -8.80 19.44
CA GLY A 108 13.86 -7.36 19.48
C GLY A 108 13.02 -6.93 20.68
N GLN A 109 13.30 -5.73 21.19
CA GLN A 109 12.58 -5.20 22.34
C GLN A 109 11.16 -4.78 21.95
N ILE A 110 10.22 -4.92 22.88
CA ILE A 110 8.83 -4.48 22.70
C ILE A 110 8.53 -3.38 23.72
N HIS A 111 8.15 -2.22 23.21
CA HIS A 111 7.79 -1.06 24.00
C HIS A 111 6.28 -0.83 23.91
N PRO A 112 5.51 -1.09 24.97
CA PRO A 112 4.06 -0.84 24.99
C PRO A 112 3.77 0.64 25.26
N PHE A 113 2.80 1.20 24.54
CA PHE A 113 2.34 2.58 24.70
C PHE A 113 0.82 2.61 24.90
N SER A 114 0.38 2.86 26.14
CA SER A 114 -1.05 3.05 26.47
C SER A 114 -1.39 4.52 26.57
N SER A 115 -1.82 5.13 25.48
CA SER A 115 -2.18 6.55 25.42
C SER A 115 -3.18 6.81 24.30
N ALA A 116 -3.99 7.86 24.43
CA ALA A 116 -4.77 8.38 23.30
C ALA A 116 -3.86 9.01 22.23
N ASP A 117 -2.73 9.60 22.64
CA ASP A 117 -1.75 10.15 21.71
C ASP A 117 -0.81 9.05 21.20
N ILE A 118 -0.80 8.85 19.88
CA ILE A 118 0.08 7.89 19.19
C ILE A 118 1.52 8.39 19.05
N THR A 119 1.78 9.70 19.21
CA THR A 119 3.08 10.32 18.93
C THR A 119 4.28 9.61 19.57
N PRO A 120 4.24 9.22 20.87
CA PRO A 120 5.37 8.54 21.50
C PRO A 120 5.76 7.23 20.84
N ALA A 121 4.80 6.53 20.21
CA ALA A 121 5.02 5.25 19.55
C ALA A 121 5.53 5.39 18.11
N VAL A 122 5.24 6.51 17.43
CA VAL A 122 5.42 6.61 15.96
C VAL A 122 6.46 7.65 15.50
N ARG A 123 6.86 8.57 16.38
CA ARG A 123 7.71 9.74 16.03
C ARG A 123 9.07 9.41 15.44
N ASP A 124 9.60 8.21 15.70
CA ASP A 124 10.88 7.70 15.21
C ASP A 124 10.74 6.44 14.35
N ALA A 125 9.51 5.97 14.11
CA ALA A 125 9.26 4.73 13.42
C ALA A 125 9.68 4.78 11.94
N TRP A 126 10.26 3.71 11.42
CA TRP A 126 10.54 3.56 9.97
C TRP A 126 9.35 2.94 9.22
N LEU A 127 8.53 2.16 9.91
CA LEU A 127 7.31 1.54 9.40
C LEU A 127 6.24 1.59 10.49
N VAL A 128 5.02 1.97 10.11
CA VAL A 128 3.84 1.83 10.95
C VAL A 128 2.85 0.87 10.30
N ILE A 129 2.38 -0.11 11.07
CA ILE A 129 1.33 -1.06 10.68
C ILE A 129 0.05 -0.72 11.46
N GLU A 130 -0.96 -0.25 10.75
CA GLU A 130 -2.30 0.01 11.29
C GLU A 130 -3.09 -1.30 11.42
N CYS A 131 -3.49 -1.63 12.65
CA CYS A 131 -4.22 -2.84 13.06
C CYS A 131 -5.44 -2.51 13.95
N VAL A 132 -6.04 -1.34 13.76
CA VAL A 132 -7.23 -0.87 14.48
C VAL A 132 -8.50 -1.48 13.90
N PRO A 133 -9.67 -1.35 14.58
CA PRO A 133 -10.93 -1.94 14.12
C PRO A 133 -11.30 -1.58 12.68
N GLU A 134 -12.04 -2.46 12.02
CA GLU A 134 -12.52 -2.29 10.63
C GLU A 134 -13.65 -1.25 10.54
N HIS A 135 -13.28 0.01 10.77
CA HIS A 135 -14.15 1.18 10.69
C HIS A 135 -13.46 2.26 9.86
N LEU A 136 -13.92 2.44 8.61
CA LEU A 136 -13.23 3.29 7.63
C LEU A 136 -13.00 4.74 8.11
N PRO A 137 -13.98 5.46 8.70
CA PRO A 137 -13.74 6.81 9.21
C PRO A 137 -12.61 6.89 10.24
N LEU A 138 -12.52 5.88 11.13
CA LEU A 138 -11.45 5.81 12.13
C LEU A 138 -10.09 5.59 11.47
N LYS A 139 -10.03 4.74 10.44
CA LYS A 139 -8.78 4.50 9.69
C LYS A 139 -8.33 5.73 8.91
N ILE A 140 -9.26 6.51 8.34
CA ILE A 140 -8.97 7.79 7.70
C ILE A 140 -8.35 8.77 8.71
N ASP A 141 -8.94 8.88 9.91
CA ASP A 141 -8.43 9.76 10.98
C ASP A 141 -7.02 9.34 11.40
N ILE A 142 -6.80 8.05 11.63
CA ILE A 142 -5.50 7.51 12.04
C ILE A 142 -4.44 7.72 10.95
N MET A 143 -4.76 7.50 9.68
CA MET A 143 -3.79 7.73 8.61
C MET A 143 -3.40 9.21 8.50
N GLY A 144 -4.33 10.14 8.72
CA GLY A 144 -4.02 11.56 8.81
C GLY A 144 -3.12 11.91 10.00
N GLU A 145 -3.38 11.33 11.18
CA GLU A 145 -2.49 11.49 12.33
C GLU A 145 -1.09 10.93 12.08
N LEU A 146 -0.99 9.76 11.45
CA LEU A 146 0.28 9.14 11.09
C LEU A 146 1.06 9.98 10.09
N ASP A 147 0.41 10.56 9.10
CA ASP A 147 1.07 11.45 8.16
C ASP A 147 1.73 12.64 8.86
N ALA A 148 1.04 13.23 9.85
CA ALA A 148 1.51 14.38 10.60
C ALA A 148 2.59 14.04 11.66
N LYS A 149 2.53 12.86 12.27
CA LYS A 149 3.33 12.51 13.46
C LYS A 149 4.52 11.58 13.18
N THR A 150 4.60 10.98 12.00
CA THR A 150 5.70 10.09 11.62
C THR A 150 6.81 10.83 10.85
N PRO A 151 8.04 10.31 10.84
CA PRO A 151 9.09 10.79 9.95
C PRO A 151 8.65 10.78 8.48
N ARG A 152 9.16 11.71 7.67
CA ARG A 152 8.78 11.86 6.25
C ARG A 152 9.07 10.62 5.40
N ASP A 153 10.05 9.83 5.79
CA ASP A 153 10.45 8.58 5.12
C ASP A 153 9.76 7.34 5.69
N CYS A 154 8.88 7.50 6.68
CA CYS A 154 8.14 6.38 7.27
C CYS A 154 7.15 5.77 6.27
N ILE A 155 7.19 4.44 6.15
CA ILE A 155 6.22 3.66 5.40
C ILE A 155 4.97 3.48 6.26
N LEU A 156 3.78 3.74 5.72
CA LEU A 156 2.52 3.53 6.43
C LEU A 156 1.75 2.39 5.77
N VAL A 157 1.47 1.32 6.49
CA VAL A 157 0.68 0.21 5.98
C VAL A 157 -0.56 -0.05 6.80
N SER A 158 -1.61 -0.54 6.15
CA SER A 158 -2.80 -1.06 6.85
C SER A 158 -2.86 -2.57 6.73
N ASN A 159 -3.13 -3.24 7.85
CA ASN A 159 -3.47 -4.66 7.89
C ASN A 159 -4.93 -4.93 7.48
N SER A 160 -5.68 -3.91 7.05
CA SER A 160 -7.07 -4.10 6.64
C SER A 160 -7.19 -5.04 5.44
N ALA A 161 -8.05 -6.04 5.58
CA ALA A 161 -8.44 -6.96 4.51
C ALA A 161 -9.68 -6.48 3.74
N ALA A 162 -10.39 -5.47 4.28
CA ALA A 162 -11.64 -4.94 3.74
C ALA A 162 -11.45 -3.61 3.00
N PHE A 163 -10.54 -2.76 3.47
CA PHE A 163 -10.33 -1.43 2.93
C PHE A 163 -8.92 -1.29 2.35
N ARG A 164 -8.85 -0.85 1.09
CA ARG A 164 -7.59 -0.45 0.48
C ARG A 164 -7.10 0.84 1.12
N THR A 165 -5.79 1.00 1.24
CA THR A 165 -5.18 2.24 1.73
C THR A 165 -5.58 3.46 0.90
N SER A 166 -5.89 3.29 -0.39
CA SER A 166 -6.48 4.35 -1.24
C SER A 166 -7.78 4.95 -0.69
N PHE A 167 -8.54 4.22 0.14
CA PHE A 167 -9.75 4.73 0.79
C PHE A 167 -9.46 5.50 2.08
N MET A 168 -8.22 5.47 2.57
CA MET A 168 -7.80 6.07 3.84
C MET A 168 -7.01 7.37 3.65
N VAL A 169 -6.86 7.85 2.42
CA VAL A 169 -5.94 8.96 2.08
C VAL A 169 -6.55 10.35 2.20
N GLU A 170 -7.82 10.48 2.59
CA GLU A 170 -8.54 11.77 2.63
C GLU A 170 -7.78 12.84 3.43
N LYS A 171 -7.17 12.45 4.55
CA LYS A 171 -6.40 13.33 5.45
C LYS A 171 -4.88 13.21 5.29
N VAL A 172 -4.41 12.61 4.20
CA VAL A 172 -2.99 12.31 3.96
C VAL A 172 -2.46 13.13 2.78
N CYS A 173 -1.32 13.79 2.97
CA CYS A 173 -0.65 14.57 1.93
C CYS A 173 -0.22 13.69 0.74
N TRP A 174 -0.11 14.30 -0.45
CA TRP A 174 0.18 13.57 -1.68
C TRP A 174 1.53 12.84 -1.62
N GLU A 175 2.54 13.48 -1.06
CA GLU A 175 3.89 12.97 -0.90
C GLU A 175 3.95 11.73 -0.01
N ARG A 176 3.04 11.61 0.95
CA ARG A 176 2.95 10.42 1.81
C ARG A 176 2.28 9.24 1.13
N ARG A 177 1.30 9.47 0.25
CA ARG A 177 0.50 8.39 -0.38
C ARG A 177 1.37 7.39 -1.15
N ARG A 178 2.49 7.84 -1.72
CA ARG A 178 3.47 6.96 -2.36
C ARG A 178 4.20 6.01 -1.40
N LEU A 179 4.19 6.28 -0.10
CA LEU A 179 4.74 5.43 0.95
C LEU A 179 3.68 4.59 1.66
N MET A 180 2.51 4.43 1.04
CA MET A 180 1.39 3.68 1.59
C MET A 180 1.06 2.42 0.78
N CYS A 181 0.75 1.33 1.48
CA CYS A 181 0.17 0.12 0.88
C CYS A 181 -0.59 -0.71 1.92
N ASN A 182 -1.35 -1.72 1.49
CA ASN A 182 -1.87 -2.73 2.40
C ASN A 182 -0.78 -3.78 2.68
N MET A 183 -0.70 -4.25 3.92
CA MET A 183 0.14 -5.37 4.36
C MET A 183 -0.69 -6.28 5.25
N CYS A 184 -1.44 -7.20 4.64
CA CYS A 184 -2.48 -7.98 5.30
C CYS A 184 -1.96 -9.36 5.74
N PHE A 185 -1.92 -9.56 7.05
CA PHE A 185 -1.56 -10.82 7.70
C PHE A 185 -2.80 -11.66 8.01
N GLY A 186 -2.70 -12.97 7.82
CA GLY A 186 -3.72 -13.92 8.26
C GLY A 186 -3.79 -14.06 9.80
N ALA A 187 -4.94 -14.47 10.34
CA ALA A 187 -5.09 -14.66 11.79
C ALA A 187 -4.40 -15.95 12.31
N SER A 188 -4.27 -16.97 11.45
CA SER A 188 -3.69 -18.26 11.83
C SER A 188 -2.16 -18.18 11.95
N PRO A 189 -1.54 -18.68 13.03
CA PRO A 189 -0.08 -18.71 13.17
C PRO A 189 0.61 -19.54 12.08
N TRP A 190 -0.10 -20.50 11.47
CA TRP A 190 0.42 -21.36 10.41
C TRP A 190 0.48 -20.69 9.03
N ILE A 191 -0.26 -19.59 8.85
CA ILE A 191 -0.26 -18.84 7.58
C ILE A 191 0.88 -17.84 7.60
N ARG A 192 1.94 -18.13 6.85
CA ARG A 192 3.07 -17.22 6.64
C ARG A 192 2.87 -16.27 5.46
N ALA A 193 1.86 -16.51 4.63
CA ALA A 193 1.52 -15.61 3.52
C ALA A 193 1.10 -14.23 4.06
N VAL A 194 1.66 -13.18 3.46
CA VAL A 194 1.31 -11.78 3.75
C VAL A 194 0.99 -11.09 2.44
N GLU A 195 -0.22 -10.56 2.33
CA GLU A 195 -0.64 -9.87 1.11
C GLU A 195 -0.12 -8.43 1.10
N LEU A 196 0.65 -8.07 0.07
CA LEU A 196 1.09 -6.70 -0.20
C LEU A 196 0.22 -6.11 -1.32
N GLY A 197 -0.83 -5.39 -0.92
CA GLY A 197 -1.75 -4.72 -1.84
C GLY A 197 -1.26 -3.31 -2.14
N VAL A 198 -0.90 -3.04 -3.40
CA VAL A 198 -0.30 -1.76 -3.82
C VAL A 198 -1.31 -0.83 -4.48
N ASN A 199 -1.18 0.48 -4.27
CA ASN A 199 -1.94 1.47 -5.01
C ASN A 199 -1.24 1.72 -6.35
N GLU A 200 -1.70 1.06 -7.41
CA GLU A 200 -1.08 1.13 -8.75
C GLU A 200 -0.90 2.59 -9.22
N GLY A 201 0.30 2.91 -9.72
CA GLY A 201 0.68 4.26 -10.15
C GLY A 201 0.92 5.27 -9.01
N VAL A 202 0.73 4.87 -7.75
CA VAL A 202 0.93 5.74 -6.58
C VAL A 202 2.00 5.19 -5.64
N THR A 203 1.86 3.96 -5.16
CA THR A 203 2.82 3.33 -4.23
C THR A 203 4.19 3.17 -4.90
N GLU A 204 5.25 3.64 -4.24
CA GLU A 204 6.60 3.57 -4.77
C GLU A 204 7.12 2.13 -4.86
N GLY A 205 7.86 1.84 -5.92
CA GLY A 205 8.42 0.51 -6.17
C GLY A 205 9.39 0.07 -5.06
N GLU A 206 10.19 1.01 -4.57
CA GLU A 206 11.14 0.77 -3.48
C GLU A 206 10.45 0.40 -2.16
N VAL A 207 9.26 0.93 -1.89
CA VAL A 207 8.46 0.57 -0.69
C VAL A 207 8.12 -0.92 -0.75
N VAL A 208 7.62 -1.39 -1.89
CA VAL A 208 7.28 -2.80 -2.09
C VAL A 208 8.51 -3.69 -1.98
N ARG A 209 9.64 -3.28 -2.55
CA ARG A 209 10.91 -4.02 -2.46
C ARG A 209 11.40 -4.14 -1.01
N VAL A 210 11.41 -3.03 -0.26
CA VAL A 210 11.82 -3.01 1.16
C VAL A 210 10.92 -3.90 1.99
N LEU A 211 9.59 -3.77 1.86
CA LEU A 211 8.65 -4.58 2.63
C LEU A 211 8.76 -6.07 2.28
N THR A 212 8.94 -6.40 1.00
CA THR A 212 9.17 -7.80 0.56
C THR A 212 10.42 -8.37 1.21
N TRP A 213 11.52 -7.64 1.18
CA TRP A 213 12.79 -8.07 1.79
C TRP A 213 12.68 -8.25 3.30
N VAL A 214 12.05 -7.29 4.01
CA VAL A 214 11.86 -7.39 5.46
C VAL A 214 10.97 -8.58 5.82
N LEU A 215 9.86 -8.79 5.09
CA LEU A 215 8.95 -9.91 5.34
C LEU A 215 9.66 -11.26 5.11
N ASP A 216 10.46 -11.37 4.05
CA ASP A 216 11.25 -12.57 3.76
C ASP A 216 12.29 -12.84 4.87
N ASP A 217 13.02 -11.80 5.32
CA ASP A 217 13.96 -11.90 6.45
C ASP A 217 13.26 -12.32 7.76
N CYS A 218 12.00 -11.91 7.97
CA CYS A 218 11.16 -12.37 9.09
C CYS A 218 10.60 -13.79 8.91
N GLY A 219 10.91 -14.47 7.79
CA GLY A 219 10.40 -15.79 7.44
C GLY A 219 8.94 -15.82 7.00
N MET A 220 8.37 -14.66 6.67
CA MET A 220 7.04 -14.52 6.08
C MET A 220 7.13 -14.65 4.55
N MET A 221 6.01 -14.93 3.91
CA MET A 221 5.93 -15.16 2.47
C MET A 221 5.11 -14.02 1.83
N PRO A 222 5.75 -12.90 1.46
CA PRO A 222 5.06 -11.79 0.83
C PRO A 222 4.48 -12.19 -0.53
N VAL A 223 3.19 -11.91 -0.74
CA VAL A 223 2.49 -12.08 -2.01
C VAL A 223 2.02 -10.72 -2.47
N ARG A 224 2.60 -10.21 -3.54
CA ARG A 224 2.14 -8.95 -4.14
C ARG A 224 0.81 -9.17 -4.84
N THR A 225 -0.18 -8.36 -4.53
CA THR A 225 -1.45 -8.33 -5.25
C THR A 225 -1.57 -7.02 -6.02
N SER A 226 -1.84 -7.16 -7.32
CA SER A 226 -2.18 -6.07 -8.23
C SER A 226 -3.47 -6.45 -8.92
N ARG A 227 -4.60 -5.81 -8.61
CA ARG A 227 -5.79 -5.88 -9.47
C ARG A 227 -6.69 -4.64 -9.37
N VAL A 228 -6.75 -3.96 -10.51
CA VAL A 228 -7.79 -3.08 -11.05
C VAL A 228 -9.18 -3.53 -10.59
N GLY A 229 -9.88 -2.62 -9.93
CA GLY A 229 -11.28 -2.75 -9.56
C GLY A 229 -11.98 -1.40 -9.73
N GLY A 230 -11.81 -0.80 -10.91
CA GLY A 230 -12.58 0.35 -11.36
C GLY A 230 -13.45 -0.11 -12.52
N GLY A 231 -14.74 -0.36 -12.24
CA GLY A 231 -15.73 -0.44 -13.30
C GLY A 231 -16.07 0.99 -13.73
N GLY A 232 -15.59 1.38 -14.92
CA GLY A 232 -15.89 2.68 -15.51
C GLY A 232 -15.63 2.71 -17.02
N GLY A 233 -16.67 2.38 -17.80
CA GLY A 233 -16.94 2.96 -19.12
C GLY A 233 -16.55 2.16 -20.36
N GLY A 234 -17.53 1.52 -21.04
CA GLY A 234 -17.34 1.02 -22.41
C GLY A 234 -18.39 0.08 -23.02
N GLY A 235 -19.69 0.39 -22.93
CA GLY A 235 -20.74 0.05 -23.92
C GLY A 235 -21.25 -1.41 -24.06
N GLY A 236 -22.55 -1.63 -23.74
CA GLY A 236 -23.32 -2.76 -24.28
C GLY A 236 -24.39 -3.39 -23.36
N SER A 237 -25.57 -2.75 -23.27
CA SER A 237 -26.90 -3.31 -22.98
C SER A 237 -27.11 -4.41 -21.91
N GLY A 238 -27.84 -4.04 -20.84
CA GLY A 238 -28.97 -4.84 -20.33
C GLY A 238 -28.83 -5.54 -18.98
N GLY A 239 -29.40 -4.93 -17.93
CA GLY A 239 -30.13 -5.68 -16.88
C GLY A 239 -29.51 -5.81 -15.49
N ARG A 240 -30.26 -5.28 -14.51
CA ARG A 240 -30.33 -5.59 -13.06
C ARG A 240 -29.36 -4.87 -12.10
N GLU A 241 -29.98 -4.07 -11.23
CA GLU A 241 -29.48 -3.57 -9.96
C GLU A 241 -29.13 -4.73 -9.00
N GLY A 242 -28.07 -4.57 -8.20
CA GLY A 242 -27.74 -5.49 -7.11
C GLY A 242 -26.34 -5.28 -6.52
N GLU A 243 -26.31 -4.67 -5.31
CA GLU A 243 -25.31 -4.75 -4.24
C GLU A 243 -23.83 -4.42 -4.52
N GLY A 244 -23.35 -3.37 -3.83
CA GLY A 244 -21.92 -3.01 -3.73
C GLY A 244 -21.12 -4.11 -3.03
N GLY A 245 -20.36 -4.87 -3.82
CA GLY A 245 -19.47 -5.92 -3.34
C GLY A 245 -18.22 -5.38 -2.67
N LEU A 246 -18.12 -5.54 -1.35
CA LEU A 246 -16.87 -5.51 -0.61
C LEU A 246 -16.01 -6.69 -1.09
N VAL A 247 -14.99 -6.42 -1.90
CA VAL A 247 -14.08 -7.46 -2.43
C VAL A 247 -13.23 -7.98 -1.27
N ARG A 248 -13.56 -9.18 -0.76
CA ARG A 248 -12.77 -9.88 0.26
C ARG A 248 -11.42 -10.33 -0.33
N SER A 249 -10.33 -10.03 0.36
CA SER A 249 -8.99 -10.60 0.10
C SER A 249 -9.08 -12.13 0.00
N GLN A 250 -8.50 -12.69 -1.06
CA GLN A 250 -8.50 -14.13 -1.35
C GLN A 250 -7.54 -14.93 -0.46
N CYS A 251 -6.69 -14.27 0.35
CA CYS A 251 -5.71 -14.96 1.20
C CYS A 251 -6.33 -15.66 2.43
N LEU A 252 -7.61 -15.41 2.75
CA LEU A 252 -8.25 -15.93 3.97
C LEU A 252 -9.20 -17.12 3.75
N ASN A 253 -9.40 -17.58 2.50
CA ASN A 253 -10.37 -18.64 2.18
C ASN A 253 -9.83 -20.07 2.16
N THR A 254 -8.61 -20.33 2.64
CA THR A 254 -8.07 -21.70 2.80
C THR A 254 -8.05 -22.12 4.26
N VAL A 255 -9.23 -22.18 4.87
CA VAL A 255 -9.48 -23.03 6.04
C VAL A 255 -10.87 -23.63 5.87
N ASN A 256 -10.94 -24.82 5.30
CA ASN A 256 -12.01 -25.79 5.58
C ASN A 256 -11.41 -26.84 6.51
#